data_AF-A0A1W6QY31-F1
#
_entry.id   AF-A0A1W6QY31-F1
#
_cell.length_a   1.000
_cell.length_b   1.000
_cell.length_c   1.000
_cell.angle_alpha   90.00
_cell.angle_beta   90.00
_cell.angle_gamma   90.00
#
_symmetry.space_group_name_H-M   'P 1'
#
loop_
_entity.id
_entity.type
_entity.pdbx_description
1 polymer ?
#
loop_
_entity_poly.entity_id
_entity_poly.type
_entity_poly.pdbx_seq_one_letter_code
_entity_poly.pdbx_strand_id
1 'polypeptide(L)'
;MVGEEQTLHHLLCTVLTNTYEDATPYLDFTVSIVPKELKSKQGQYVPNDRKIELFTLTQSPEATVLTMLRELTRHVLFMDEGELKQKDAFYERFFLLVSTAMAMDLLTEDTLLIHAVKEYDQLVERFGEVSSWELPNQTTNNGFTVHVTNSYEARMLLKNRSYRYFTLGKAWEKEFSTKQEAEQEAAFLKQQFPMSQISVLRPVEALLCMHYYIGVSGGFHCKQALYQAGYIWQGYGRKREWVKKVPVGQYNEELAFLHDLRLIGQRFTPTFGNEQQEKKQQAKQLKRNKRKVSY
;
A
#
# COMPACT_ATOMS: atom_id res chain seq x y z
N MET A 1 0.06 4.17 15.41
CA MET A 1 -0.34 3.27 14.32
C MET A 1 0.75 3.24 13.28
N VAL A 2 0.97 2.09 12.66
CA VAL A 2 1.94 1.91 11.57
C VAL A 2 1.48 2.79 10.40
N GLY A 3 2.36 3.61 9.81
CA GLY A 3 1.96 4.63 8.82
C GLY A 3 1.15 4.09 7.63
N GLU A 4 1.32 2.82 7.28
CA GLU A 4 0.56 2.15 6.21
C GLU A 4 -0.90 1.88 6.63
N GLU A 5 -1.14 1.33 7.82
CA GLU A 5 -2.50 1.12 8.36
C GLU A 5 -3.28 2.43 8.47
N GLN A 6 -2.62 3.52 8.88
CA GLN A 6 -3.22 4.85 8.95
C GLN A 6 -3.58 5.41 7.56
N THR A 7 -2.74 5.13 6.56
CA THR A 7 -3.01 5.53 5.17
C THR A 7 -4.23 4.80 4.63
N LEU A 8 -4.32 3.49 4.86
CA LEU A 8 -5.48 2.68 4.46
C LEU A 8 -6.76 3.14 5.18
N HIS A 9 -6.68 3.40 6.49
CA HIS A 9 -7.81 3.94 7.25
C HIS A 9 -8.26 5.28 6.69
N HIS A 10 -7.35 6.21 6.44
CA HIS A 10 -7.69 7.52 5.88
C HIS A 10 -8.33 7.42 4.49
N LEU A 11 -7.83 6.52 3.63
CA LEU A 11 -8.45 6.23 2.34
C LEU A 11 -9.89 5.76 2.51
N LEU A 12 -10.13 4.79 3.38
CA LEU A 12 -11.47 4.24 3.62
C LEU A 12 -12.43 5.28 4.21
N CYS A 13 -11.98 6.10 5.17
CA CYS A 13 -12.76 7.24 5.66
C CYS A 13 -13.09 8.22 4.54
N THR A 14 -12.14 8.50 3.64
CA THR A 14 -12.37 9.40 2.50
C THR A 14 -13.45 8.83 1.57
N VAL A 15 -13.40 7.53 1.28
CA VAL A 15 -14.46 6.86 0.50
C VAL A 15 -15.81 7.00 1.21
N LEU A 16 -15.89 6.69 2.52
CA LEU A 16 -17.13 6.83 3.30
C LEU A 16 -17.72 8.24 3.23
N THR A 17 -16.89 9.27 3.47
CA THR A 17 -17.35 10.67 3.45
C THR A 17 -17.79 11.17 2.09
N ASN A 18 -17.32 10.53 1.00
CA ASN A 18 -17.79 10.82 -0.35
C ASN A 18 -18.99 9.94 -0.75
N THR A 19 -19.27 8.86 -0.02
CA THR A 19 -20.37 7.92 -0.30
C THR A 19 -21.66 8.31 0.41
N TYR A 20 -21.58 8.75 1.67
CA TYR A 20 -22.73 9.02 2.53
C TYR A 20 -22.80 10.50 2.92
N GLU A 21 -24.01 11.08 2.91
CA GLU A 21 -24.25 12.46 3.38
C GLU A 21 -23.82 12.64 4.85
N ASP A 22 -24.16 11.67 5.71
CA ASP A 22 -23.64 11.56 7.07
C ASP A 22 -22.87 10.26 7.24
N ALA A 23 -21.54 10.36 7.11
CA ALA A 23 -20.64 9.23 7.30
C ALA A 23 -20.27 8.98 8.78
N THR A 24 -20.65 9.88 9.70
CA THR A 24 -20.21 9.86 11.11
C THR A 24 -20.38 8.50 11.80
N PRO A 25 -21.49 7.75 11.60
CA PRO A 25 -21.68 6.44 12.22
C PRO A 25 -20.65 5.40 11.79
N TYR A 26 -20.02 5.57 10.63
CA TYR A 26 -19.15 4.58 9.99
C TYR A 26 -17.65 4.90 10.13
N LEU A 27 -17.28 6.02 10.75
CA LEU A 27 -15.88 6.45 10.85
C LEU A 27 -15.12 5.79 12.01
N ASP A 28 -15.83 5.14 12.94
CA ASP A 28 -15.22 4.47 14.09
C ASP A 28 -14.88 3.01 13.80
N PHE A 29 -13.71 2.80 13.20
CA PHE A 29 -13.13 1.48 12.99
C PHE A 29 -11.59 1.55 12.99
N THR A 30 -10.94 0.40 13.02
CA THR A 30 -9.47 0.31 12.89
C THR A 30 -9.07 -0.58 11.73
N VAL A 31 -7.90 -0.28 11.14
CA VAL A 31 -7.31 -1.11 10.08
C VAL A 31 -6.04 -1.76 10.62
N SER A 32 -5.86 -3.05 10.35
CA SER A 32 -4.62 -3.75 10.68
C SER A 32 -4.10 -4.61 9.55
N ILE A 33 -2.80 -4.51 9.30
CA ILE A 33 -2.09 -5.36 8.34
C ILE A 33 -1.51 -6.55 9.11
N VAL A 34 -2.02 -7.75 8.82
CA VAL A 34 -1.63 -8.99 9.45
C VAL A 34 -0.62 -9.70 8.54
N PRO A 35 0.55 -10.14 9.06
CA PRO A 35 1.64 -10.68 8.24
C PRO A 35 1.37 -12.12 7.76
N LYS A 36 0.32 -12.33 6.95
CA LYS A 36 -0.13 -13.64 6.44
C LYS A 36 -0.50 -13.53 4.96
N GLU A 37 0.00 -14.42 4.10
CA GLU A 37 -0.55 -14.55 2.73
C GLU A 37 -1.53 -15.71 2.73
N LEU A 38 -2.80 -15.45 2.42
CA LEU A 38 -3.83 -16.47 2.35
C LEU A 38 -4.44 -16.49 0.94
N LYS A 39 -4.48 -17.67 0.31
CA LYS A 39 -5.04 -17.81 -1.04
C LYS A 39 -6.55 -17.61 -1.08
N SER A 40 -7.27 -18.07 -0.06
CA SER A 40 -8.73 -18.09 -0.02
C SER A 40 -9.37 -16.90 0.70
N LYS A 41 -8.59 -16.11 1.44
CA LYS A 41 -9.11 -15.05 2.30
C LYS A 41 -8.16 -13.86 2.34
N GLN A 42 -8.49 -12.80 1.62
CA GLN A 42 -7.60 -11.64 1.48
C GLN A 42 -7.73 -10.65 2.65
N GLY A 43 -8.91 -10.59 3.28
CA GLY A 43 -9.17 -9.77 4.47
C GLY A 43 -10.34 -10.29 5.30
N GLN A 44 -10.63 -9.59 6.40
CA GLN A 44 -11.84 -9.78 7.19
C GLN A 44 -12.23 -8.53 7.97
N TYR A 45 -13.53 -8.36 8.16
CA TYR A 45 -14.10 -7.50 9.17
C TYR A 45 -14.39 -8.31 10.46
N VAL A 46 -13.99 -7.76 11.60
CA VAL A 46 -14.24 -8.29 12.95
C VAL A 46 -15.20 -7.34 13.67
N PRO A 47 -16.50 -7.69 13.76
CA PRO A 47 -17.54 -6.76 14.24
C PRO A 47 -17.33 -6.26 15.68
N ASN A 48 -16.96 -7.16 16.60
CA ASN A 48 -16.80 -6.84 18.01
C ASN A 48 -15.74 -5.76 18.28
N ASP A 49 -14.69 -5.74 17.45
CA ASP A 49 -13.57 -4.81 17.58
C ASP A 49 -13.66 -3.64 16.59
N ARG A 50 -14.72 -3.60 15.75
CA ARG A 50 -14.83 -2.71 14.58
C ARG A 50 -13.52 -2.64 13.81
N LYS A 51 -12.99 -3.81 13.44
CA LYS A 51 -11.64 -3.94 12.91
C LYS A 51 -11.64 -4.57 11.53
N ILE A 52 -10.98 -3.93 10.58
CA ILE A 52 -10.68 -4.47 9.26
C ILE A 52 -9.25 -5.02 9.28
N GLU A 53 -9.11 -6.31 9.07
CA GLU A 53 -7.81 -6.98 8.95
C GLU A 53 -7.52 -7.33 7.49
N LEU A 54 -6.37 -6.89 7.00
CA LEU A 54 -5.85 -7.22 5.69
C LEU A 54 -4.74 -8.26 5.84
N PHE A 55 -4.85 -9.38 5.13
CA PHE A 55 -3.87 -10.47 5.18
C PHE A 55 -2.86 -10.30 4.05
N THR A 56 -3.36 -10.36 2.81
CA THR A 56 -2.53 -10.44 1.62
C THR A 56 -2.28 -9.06 1.04
N LEU A 57 -1.01 -8.66 0.98
CA LEU A 57 -0.59 -7.43 0.28
C LEU A 57 0.03 -7.73 -1.08
N THR A 58 0.41 -8.99 -1.39
CA THR A 58 1.05 -9.36 -2.67
C THR A 58 0.16 -9.19 -3.91
N GLN A 59 -1.12 -8.88 -3.70
CA GLN A 59 -2.05 -8.53 -4.77
C GLN A 59 -1.80 -7.12 -5.31
N SER A 60 -2.39 -6.80 -6.46
CA SER A 60 -2.29 -5.44 -7.01
C SER A 60 -2.89 -4.40 -6.06
N PRO A 61 -2.46 -3.13 -6.14
CA PRO A 61 -3.08 -2.03 -5.38
C PRO A 61 -4.61 -2.01 -5.50
N GLU A 62 -5.13 -2.18 -6.70
CA GLU A 62 -6.57 -2.15 -6.98
C GLU A 62 -7.29 -3.34 -6.36
N ALA A 63 -6.71 -4.54 -6.42
CA ALA A 63 -7.24 -5.72 -5.73
C ALA A 63 -7.22 -5.55 -4.19
N THR A 64 -6.23 -4.82 -3.68
CA THR A 64 -6.17 -4.45 -2.25
C THR A 64 -7.30 -3.50 -1.90
N VAL A 65 -7.50 -2.41 -2.65
CA VAL A 65 -8.62 -1.47 -2.44
C VAL A 65 -9.94 -2.25 -2.45
N LEU A 66 -10.17 -3.08 -3.46
CA LEU A 66 -11.40 -3.84 -3.60
C LEU A 66 -11.64 -4.79 -2.42
N THR A 67 -10.59 -5.45 -1.93
CA THR A 67 -10.65 -6.26 -0.70
C THR A 67 -11.07 -5.41 0.49
N MET A 68 -10.45 -4.24 0.67
CA MET A 68 -10.80 -3.35 1.78
C MET A 68 -12.22 -2.80 1.67
N LEU A 69 -12.71 -2.46 0.48
CA LEU A 69 -14.09 -2.01 0.27
C LEU A 69 -15.09 -3.12 0.63
N ARG A 70 -14.76 -4.38 0.32
CA ARG A 70 -15.59 -5.52 0.71
C ARG A 70 -15.71 -5.62 2.24
N GLU A 71 -14.61 -5.45 2.96
CA GLU A 71 -14.63 -5.45 4.44
C GLU A 71 -15.27 -4.19 5.02
N LEU A 72 -15.08 -3.03 4.39
CA LEU A 72 -15.73 -1.78 4.75
C LEU A 72 -17.26 -1.87 4.59
N THR A 73 -17.72 -2.54 3.53
CA THR A 73 -19.16 -2.81 3.32
C THR A 73 -19.73 -3.63 4.46
N ARG A 74 -18.99 -4.64 4.95
CA ARG A 74 -19.41 -5.42 6.12
C ARG A 74 -19.43 -4.57 7.38
N HIS A 75 -18.52 -3.62 7.52
CA HIS A 75 -18.56 -2.64 8.60
C HIS A 75 -19.84 -1.81 8.55
N VAL A 76 -20.13 -1.16 7.42
CA VAL A 76 -21.36 -0.34 7.26
C VAL A 76 -22.61 -1.18 7.49
N LEU A 77 -22.70 -2.37 6.87
CA LEU A 77 -23.83 -3.28 7.06
C LEU A 77 -24.04 -3.65 8.53
N PHE A 78 -22.97 -3.95 9.27
CA PHE A 78 -23.06 -4.26 10.69
C PHE A 78 -23.47 -3.04 11.53
N MET A 79 -23.01 -1.85 11.16
CA MET A 79 -23.38 -0.61 11.86
C MET A 79 -24.86 -0.28 11.70
N ASP A 80 -25.44 -0.58 10.53
CA ASP A 80 -26.87 -0.34 10.27
C ASP A 80 -27.77 -1.46 10.83
N GLU A 81 -27.42 -2.73 10.57
CA GLU A 81 -28.31 -3.87 10.78
C GLU A 81 -27.98 -4.66 12.06
N GLY A 82 -26.78 -4.48 12.63
CA GLY A 82 -26.28 -5.29 13.74
C GLY A 82 -25.89 -6.73 13.37
N GLU A 83 -25.99 -7.13 12.10
CA GLU A 83 -25.60 -8.45 11.61
C GLU A 83 -25.05 -8.43 10.18
N LEU A 84 -24.44 -9.54 9.73
CA LEU A 84 -23.74 -9.64 8.43
C LEU A 84 -24.42 -10.55 7.40
N LYS A 85 -25.61 -11.10 7.71
CA LYS A 85 -26.22 -12.17 6.89
C LYS A 85 -27.06 -11.67 5.72
N GLN A 86 -27.35 -10.38 5.67
CA GLN A 86 -28.24 -9.80 4.67
C GLN A 86 -27.52 -9.57 3.34
N LYS A 87 -27.66 -10.52 2.41
CA LYS A 87 -26.97 -10.49 1.11
C LYS A 87 -27.40 -9.28 0.26
N ASP A 88 -28.68 -8.94 0.24
CA ASP A 88 -29.17 -7.84 -0.61
C ASP A 88 -28.69 -6.48 -0.11
N ALA A 89 -28.87 -6.24 1.19
CA ALA A 89 -28.37 -5.07 1.92
C ALA A 89 -26.84 -4.88 1.77
N PHE A 90 -26.10 -5.98 1.66
CA PHE A 90 -24.66 -5.94 1.36
C PHE A 90 -24.39 -5.37 -0.04
N TYR A 91 -25.06 -5.84 -1.09
CA TYR A 91 -24.78 -5.40 -2.46
C TYR A 91 -25.20 -3.95 -2.72
N GLU A 92 -26.25 -3.46 -2.06
CA GLU A 92 -26.63 -2.05 -2.11
C GLU A 92 -25.51 -1.16 -1.57
N ARG A 93 -25.01 -1.46 -0.37
CA ARG A 93 -23.89 -0.71 0.24
C ARG A 93 -22.59 -0.89 -0.52
N PHE A 94 -22.34 -2.09 -1.04
CA PHE A 94 -21.15 -2.38 -1.84
C PHE A 94 -21.14 -1.57 -3.12
N PHE A 95 -22.29 -1.48 -3.82
CA PHE A 95 -22.45 -0.68 -5.03
C PHE A 95 -22.13 0.80 -4.77
N LEU A 96 -22.66 1.38 -3.69
CA LEU A 96 -22.39 2.79 -3.34
C LEU A 96 -20.89 3.05 -3.08
N LEU A 97 -20.23 2.17 -2.34
CA LEU A 97 -18.80 2.29 -2.04
C LEU A 97 -17.93 2.08 -3.28
N VAL A 98 -18.27 1.10 -4.13
CA VAL A 98 -17.52 0.79 -5.36
C VAL A 98 -17.67 1.91 -6.38
N SER A 99 -18.90 2.38 -6.63
CA SER A 99 -19.15 3.51 -7.56
C SER A 99 -18.42 4.77 -7.11
N THR A 100 -18.42 5.08 -5.81
CA THR A 100 -17.64 6.19 -5.25
C THR A 100 -16.13 5.98 -5.45
N ALA A 101 -15.62 4.79 -5.17
CA ALA A 101 -14.19 4.48 -5.38
C ALA A 101 -13.78 4.56 -6.86
N MET A 102 -14.67 4.18 -7.79
CA MET A 102 -14.46 4.35 -9.23
C MET A 102 -14.47 5.84 -9.63
N ALA A 103 -15.36 6.65 -9.07
CA ALA A 103 -15.39 8.10 -9.29
C ALA A 103 -14.11 8.81 -8.79
N MET A 104 -13.43 8.22 -7.81
CA MET A 104 -12.16 8.66 -7.25
C MET A 104 -10.93 8.08 -7.97
N ASP A 105 -11.10 7.37 -9.10
CA ASP A 105 -10.05 6.68 -9.87
C ASP A 105 -9.22 5.66 -9.05
N LEU A 106 -9.85 5.04 -8.04
CA LEU A 106 -9.23 3.99 -7.24
C LEU A 106 -9.41 2.59 -7.85
N LEU A 107 -10.45 2.43 -8.67
CA LEU A 107 -10.86 1.16 -9.28
C LEU A 107 -11.35 1.41 -10.71
N THR A 108 -11.17 0.42 -11.58
CA THR A 108 -11.77 0.38 -12.91
C THR A 108 -12.71 -0.82 -13.03
N GLU A 109 -13.51 -0.86 -14.08
CA GLU A 109 -14.33 -2.02 -14.42
C GLU A 109 -13.48 -3.30 -14.56
N ASP A 110 -12.33 -3.21 -15.23
CA ASP A 110 -11.38 -4.32 -15.36
C ASP A 110 -10.96 -4.89 -14.01
N THR A 111 -10.80 -4.04 -12.99
CA THR A 111 -10.48 -4.52 -11.63
C THR A 111 -11.59 -5.42 -11.10
N LEU A 112 -12.87 -5.06 -11.29
CA LEU A 112 -14.00 -5.87 -10.85
C LEU A 112 -14.07 -7.19 -11.63
N LEU A 113 -13.91 -7.13 -12.95
CA LEU A 113 -13.90 -8.30 -13.83
C LEU A 113 -12.78 -9.29 -13.49
N ILE A 114 -11.60 -8.81 -13.10
CA ILE A 114 -10.45 -9.67 -12.80
C ILE A 114 -10.50 -10.19 -11.35
N HIS A 115 -10.87 -9.35 -10.38
CA HIS A 115 -10.66 -9.63 -8.96
C HIS A 115 -11.95 -9.88 -8.16
N ALA A 116 -13.13 -9.66 -8.74
CA ALA A 116 -14.41 -9.85 -8.07
C ALA A 116 -15.53 -10.29 -9.04
N VAL A 117 -15.24 -11.22 -9.95
CA VAL A 117 -16.18 -11.74 -10.97
C VAL A 117 -17.59 -11.99 -10.41
N LYS A 118 -17.69 -12.71 -9.30
CA LYS A 118 -19.00 -13.06 -8.71
C LYS A 118 -19.75 -11.84 -8.18
N GLU A 119 -19.05 -10.91 -7.57
CA GLU A 119 -19.67 -9.66 -7.12
C GLU A 119 -20.01 -8.75 -8.28
N TYR A 120 -19.17 -8.70 -9.33
CA TYR A 120 -19.45 -7.99 -10.57
C TYR A 120 -20.77 -8.47 -11.20
N ASP A 121 -20.95 -9.79 -11.36
CA ASP A 121 -22.19 -10.36 -11.90
C ASP A 121 -23.41 -9.93 -11.09
N GLN A 122 -23.30 -9.93 -9.76
CA GLN A 122 -24.38 -9.51 -8.86
C GLN A 122 -24.65 -7.99 -8.92
N LEU A 123 -23.62 -7.17 -9.16
CA LEU A 123 -23.78 -5.74 -9.32
C LEU A 123 -24.46 -5.43 -10.66
N VAL A 124 -24.04 -6.06 -11.75
CA VAL A 124 -24.66 -5.88 -13.08
C VAL A 124 -26.10 -6.34 -13.10
N GLU A 125 -26.40 -7.50 -12.50
CA GLU A 125 -27.77 -8.03 -12.38
C GLU A 125 -28.72 -7.05 -11.68
N ARG A 126 -28.24 -6.29 -10.69
CA ARG A 126 -29.06 -5.41 -9.84
C ARG A 126 -29.09 -3.96 -10.30
N PHE A 127 -27.97 -3.45 -10.78
CA PHE A 127 -27.75 -2.01 -11.03
C PHE A 127 -27.44 -1.70 -12.50
N GLY A 128 -27.44 -2.71 -13.38
CA GLY A 128 -27.14 -2.56 -14.79
C GLY A 128 -25.64 -2.55 -15.09
N GLU A 129 -25.30 -2.43 -16.37
CA GLU A 129 -23.91 -2.37 -16.85
C GLU A 129 -23.15 -1.18 -16.26
N VAL A 130 -21.85 -1.32 -16.05
CA VAL A 130 -21.01 -0.25 -15.45
C VAL A 130 -21.10 1.06 -16.22
N SER A 131 -21.21 0.99 -17.55
CA SER A 131 -21.39 2.15 -18.43
C SER A 131 -22.66 2.98 -18.15
N SER A 132 -23.63 2.40 -17.45
CA SER A 132 -24.88 3.04 -17.05
C SER A 132 -24.89 3.58 -15.62
N TRP A 133 -23.84 3.33 -14.84
CA TRP A 133 -23.77 3.75 -13.44
C TRP A 133 -23.57 5.26 -13.32
N GLU A 134 -24.36 5.90 -12.46
CA GLU A 134 -24.18 7.29 -12.09
C GLU A 134 -23.07 7.40 -11.03
N LEU A 135 -21.85 7.74 -11.47
CA LEU A 135 -20.70 7.89 -10.58
C LEU A 135 -20.74 9.25 -9.87
N PRO A 136 -20.78 9.29 -8.52
CA PRO A 136 -20.91 10.54 -7.77
C PRO A 136 -19.64 11.39 -7.88
N ASN A 137 -19.79 12.68 -8.20
CA ASN A 137 -18.73 13.70 -8.20
C ASN A 137 -17.36 13.19 -8.67
N GLN A 138 -17.22 12.92 -9.98
CA GLN A 138 -15.94 12.57 -10.59
C GLN A 138 -14.88 13.61 -10.19
N THR A 139 -14.08 13.26 -9.18
CA THR A 139 -12.90 14.02 -8.84
C THR A 139 -11.86 13.53 -9.83
N THR A 140 -11.90 14.11 -11.05
CA THR A 140 -10.95 13.80 -12.12
C THR A 140 -9.54 14.07 -11.61
N ASN A 141 -8.95 13.04 -11.04
CA ASN A 141 -7.55 12.98 -10.70
C ASN A 141 -6.96 11.81 -11.47
N ASN A 142 -7.21 11.77 -12.79
CA ASN A 142 -6.57 10.87 -13.76
C ASN A 142 -5.08 11.23 -13.95
N GLY A 143 -4.44 11.71 -12.88
CA GLY A 143 -3.08 12.17 -12.89
C GLY A 143 -2.13 11.00 -12.70
N PHE A 144 -1.07 10.93 -13.49
CA PHE A 144 0.02 9.99 -13.28
C PHE A 144 1.05 10.63 -12.35
N THR A 145 1.51 9.89 -11.35
CA THR A 145 2.53 10.35 -10.41
C THR A 145 3.86 9.75 -10.80
N VAL A 146 4.85 10.59 -11.09
CA VAL A 146 6.24 10.14 -11.20
C VAL A 146 6.82 10.03 -9.80
N HIS A 147 7.21 8.81 -9.43
CA HIS A 147 7.78 8.46 -8.15
C HIS A 147 9.29 8.23 -8.29
N VAL A 148 10.08 8.90 -7.46
CA VAL A 148 11.55 8.82 -7.49
C VAL A 148 12.12 8.43 -6.13
N THR A 149 12.67 7.23 -6.03
CA THR A 149 13.40 6.72 -4.85
C THR A 149 14.90 6.59 -5.15
N ASN A 150 15.71 6.39 -4.10
CA ASN A 150 17.18 6.43 -4.18
C ASN A 150 17.74 7.75 -4.79
N SER A 151 17.06 8.86 -4.56
CA SER A 151 17.25 10.11 -5.31
C SER A 151 18.16 11.13 -4.63
N TYR A 152 19.11 10.68 -3.79
CA TYR A 152 19.97 11.60 -3.03
C TYR A 152 20.72 12.58 -3.95
N GLU A 153 21.22 12.07 -5.08
CA GLU A 153 21.95 12.85 -6.08
C GLU A 153 21.02 13.74 -6.92
N ALA A 154 19.77 13.34 -7.11
CA ALA A 154 18.77 14.09 -7.88
C ALA A 154 18.02 15.16 -7.07
N ARG A 155 18.22 15.22 -5.75
CA ARG A 155 17.39 16.03 -4.83
C ARG A 155 17.23 17.50 -5.21
N MET A 156 18.32 18.15 -5.61
CA MET A 156 18.29 19.57 -5.99
C MET A 156 17.49 19.78 -7.28
N LEU A 157 17.68 18.91 -8.27
CA LEU A 157 16.93 18.97 -9.53
C LEU A 157 15.44 18.73 -9.28
N LEU A 158 15.09 17.70 -8.50
CA LEU A 158 13.69 17.35 -8.19
C LEU A 158 12.96 18.52 -7.53
N LYS A 159 13.60 19.18 -6.56
CA LYS A 159 13.06 20.41 -5.95
C LYS A 159 12.82 21.51 -6.99
N ASN A 160 13.79 21.76 -7.85
CA ASN A 160 13.68 22.80 -8.89
C ASN A 160 12.59 22.48 -9.92
N ARG A 161 12.24 21.20 -10.09
CA ARG A 161 11.18 20.72 -10.99
C ARG A 161 9.82 20.58 -10.30
N SER A 162 9.69 21.13 -9.08
CA SER A 162 8.47 21.14 -8.27
C SER A 162 8.00 19.77 -7.79
N TYR A 163 8.91 18.83 -7.60
CA TYR A 163 8.57 17.59 -6.89
C TYR A 163 8.37 17.86 -5.40
N ARG A 164 7.36 17.21 -4.81
CA ARG A 164 7.14 17.17 -3.35
C ARG A 164 7.78 15.92 -2.77
N TYR A 165 8.29 16.02 -1.54
CA TYR A 165 8.82 14.84 -0.85
C TYR A 165 7.71 14.12 -0.09
N PHE A 166 7.38 12.90 -0.52
CA PHE A 166 6.45 12.02 0.15
C PHE A 166 7.16 11.21 1.24
N THR A 167 6.89 11.58 2.50
CA THR A 167 7.64 11.06 3.64
C THR A 167 7.38 9.58 3.91
N LEU A 168 6.15 9.11 3.71
CA LEU A 168 5.76 7.71 3.94
C LEU A 168 6.41 6.77 2.92
N GLY A 169 6.35 7.13 1.63
CA GLY A 169 7.03 6.40 0.54
C GLY A 169 8.54 6.64 0.46
N LYS A 170 9.08 7.59 1.24
CA LYS A 170 10.48 8.05 1.17
C LYS A 170 10.92 8.36 -0.26
N ALA A 171 10.06 9.06 -0.98
CA ALA A 171 10.17 9.27 -2.39
C ALA A 171 9.85 10.72 -2.74
N TRP A 172 10.29 11.15 -3.91
CA TRP A 172 9.84 12.40 -4.51
C TRP A 172 8.73 12.11 -5.48
N GLU A 173 7.66 12.89 -5.41
CA GLU A 173 6.47 12.74 -6.23
C GLU A 173 6.16 14.02 -6.99
N LYS A 174 5.65 13.86 -8.20
CA LYS A 174 5.01 14.92 -8.97
C LYS A 174 3.90 14.33 -9.81
N GLU A 175 2.75 14.97 -9.78
CA GLU A 175 1.55 14.59 -10.53
C GLU A 175 1.59 15.24 -11.94
N PHE A 176 1.10 14.50 -12.93
CA PHE A 176 1.03 14.86 -14.34
C PHE A 176 -0.37 14.52 -14.86
N SER A 177 -0.93 15.33 -15.75
CA SER A 177 -2.30 15.10 -16.24
C SER A 177 -2.40 13.94 -17.24
N THR A 178 -1.30 13.53 -17.87
CA THR A 178 -1.30 12.45 -18.85
C THR A 178 -0.16 11.46 -18.62
N LYS A 179 -0.39 10.20 -19.02
CA LYS A 179 0.62 9.13 -18.96
C LYS A 179 1.86 9.49 -19.76
N GLN A 180 1.66 10.06 -20.95
CA GLN A 180 2.73 10.40 -21.87
C GLN A 180 3.68 11.45 -21.26
N GLU A 181 3.16 12.49 -20.62
CA GLU A 181 3.98 13.50 -19.94
C GLU A 181 4.77 12.89 -18.78
N ALA A 182 4.12 12.03 -17.98
CA ALA A 182 4.78 11.35 -16.88
C ALA A 182 5.90 10.42 -17.36
N GLU A 183 5.68 9.69 -18.46
CA GLU A 183 6.67 8.80 -19.06
C GLU A 183 7.86 9.57 -19.66
N GLN A 184 7.61 10.70 -20.31
CA GLN A 184 8.67 11.58 -20.81
C GLN A 184 9.54 12.14 -19.68
N GLU A 185 8.92 12.61 -18.59
CA GLU A 185 9.64 13.07 -17.41
C GLU A 185 10.45 11.94 -16.78
N ALA A 186 9.85 10.75 -16.63
CA ALA A 186 10.52 9.58 -16.07
C ALA A 186 11.72 9.16 -16.93
N ALA A 187 11.61 9.19 -18.26
CA ALA A 187 12.70 8.89 -19.17
C ALA A 187 13.85 9.91 -19.05
N PHE A 188 13.53 11.20 -18.97
CA PHE A 188 14.50 12.26 -18.71
C PHE A 188 15.25 12.03 -17.41
N LEU A 189 14.54 11.76 -16.31
CA LEU A 189 15.16 11.52 -15.01
C LEU A 189 16.03 10.25 -15.01
N LYS A 190 15.61 9.18 -15.69
CA LYS A 190 16.39 7.94 -15.81
C LYS A 190 17.70 8.16 -16.56
N GLN A 191 17.68 9.00 -17.60
CA GLN A 191 18.88 9.35 -18.35
C GLN A 191 19.87 10.15 -17.49
N GLN A 192 19.37 11.11 -16.69
CA GLN A 192 20.21 11.96 -15.83
C GLN A 192 20.72 11.23 -14.59
N PHE A 193 19.92 10.32 -14.03
CA PHE A 193 20.24 9.59 -12.79
C PHE A 193 19.97 8.09 -12.94
N PRO A 194 20.86 7.34 -13.61
CA PRO A 194 20.67 5.91 -13.87
C PRO A 194 20.56 5.06 -12.58
N MET A 195 21.13 5.54 -11.47
CA MET A 195 21.09 4.86 -10.17
C MET A 195 19.81 5.16 -9.37
N SER A 196 19.02 6.16 -9.78
CA SER A 196 17.73 6.46 -9.15
C SER A 196 16.67 5.47 -9.62
N GLN A 197 15.80 5.07 -8.71
CA GLN A 197 14.65 4.24 -9.03
C GLN A 197 13.48 5.15 -9.38
N ILE A 198 13.02 5.09 -10.62
CA ILE A 198 11.99 5.98 -11.16
C ILE A 198 10.85 5.15 -11.74
N SER A 199 9.64 5.36 -11.22
CA SER A 199 8.41 4.73 -11.68
C SER A 199 7.35 5.78 -12.02
N VAL A 200 6.53 5.47 -13.01
CA VAL A 200 5.28 6.20 -13.29
C VAL A 200 4.18 5.34 -12.68
N LEU A 201 3.41 5.93 -11.76
CA LEU A 201 2.38 5.24 -11.00
C LEU A 201 1.04 5.96 -11.18
N ARG A 202 -0.05 5.21 -11.13
CA ARG A 202 -1.37 5.79 -10.91
C ARG A 202 -1.51 6.29 -9.46
N PRO A 203 -2.46 7.17 -9.15
CA PRO A 203 -2.64 7.67 -7.79
C PRO A 203 -2.87 6.55 -6.78
N VAL A 204 -3.67 5.54 -7.13
CA VAL A 204 -3.91 4.36 -6.29
C VAL A 204 -2.64 3.54 -6.04
N GLU A 205 -1.79 3.38 -7.05
CA GLU A 205 -0.52 2.67 -6.95
C GLU A 205 0.50 3.44 -6.09
N ALA A 206 0.53 4.77 -6.22
CA ALA A 206 1.36 5.64 -5.39
C ALA A 206 0.90 5.63 -3.92
N LEU A 207 -0.42 5.68 -3.71
CA LEU A 207 -1.04 5.65 -2.38
C LEU A 207 -0.78 4.32 -1.66
N LEU A 208 -0.81 3.20 -2.40
CA LEU A 208 -0.65 1.85 -1.87
C LEU A 208 0.78 1.30 -2.06
N CYS A 209 1.79 2.16 -1.95
CA CYS A 209 3.18 1.72 -1.85
C CYS A 209 3.45 1.06 -0.48
N MET A 210 2.86 -0.12 -0.27
CA MET A 210 2.94 -0.91 0.95
C MET A 210 4.23 -1.73 0.99
N HIS A 211 4.60 -2.17 2.19
CA HIS A 211 5.82 -2.93 2.39
C HIS A 211 5.62 -4.09 3.36
N TYR A 212 6.33 -5.18 3.10
CA TYR A 212 6.56 -6.20 4.11
C TYR A 212 7.79 -5.87 4.94
N TYR A 213 7.79 -6.40 6.16
CA TYR A 213 8.97 -6.43 7.01
C TYR A 213 9.40 -7.88 7.15
N ILE A 214 10.62 -8.17 6.72
CA ILE A 214 11.20 -9.52 6.76
C ILE A 214 12.25 -9.55 7.85
N GLY A 215 12.11 -10.48 8.78
CA GLY A 215 13.07 -10.82 9.83
C GLY A 215 13.80 -12.13 9.49
N VAL A 216 15.11 -12.15 9.70
CA VAL A 216 15.97 -13.30 9.46
C VAL A 216 16.81 -13.56 10.71
N SER A 217 16.61 -14.71 11.32
CA SER A 217 17.41 -15.19 12.45
C SER A 217 18.74 -15.75 11.96
N GLY A 218 19.84 -15.43 12.65
CA GLY A 218 21.18 -15.93 12.30
C GLY A 218 21.86 -15.12 11.19
N GLY A 219 22.35 -15.77 10.12
CA GLY A 219 22.91 -15.09 8.94
C GLY A 219 24.23 -14.34 9.12
N PHE A 220 24.91 -14.47 10.26
CA PHE A 220 26.17 -13.77 10.49
C PHE A 220 27.31 -14.19 9.56
N HIS A 221 27.28 -15.41 9.03
CA HIS A 221 28.25 -15.93 8.07
C HIS A 221 28.17 -15.18 6.72
N CYS A 222 27.00 -14.67 6.34
CA CYS A 222 26.75 -13.89 5.12
C CYS A 222 26.38 -12.43 5.43
N LYS A 223 26.81 -11.89 6.57
CA LYS A 223 26.50 -10.52 7.04
C LYS A 223 26.76 -9.43 6.01
N GLN A 224 27.81 -9.60 5.18
CA GLN A 224 28.19 -8.60 4.19
C GLN A 224 27.17 -8.53 3.05
N ALA A 225 26.72 -9.70 2.56
CA ALA A 225 25.65 -9.78 1.57
C ALA A 225 24.34 -9.20 2.11
N LEU A 226 23.98 -9.51 3.37
CA LEU A 226 22.80 -8.94 4.02
C LEU A 226 22.87 -7.41 4.13
N TYR A 227 24.02 -6.85 4.52
CA TYR A 227 24.19 -5.40 4.55
C TYR A 227 24.09 -4.75 3.17
N GLN A 228 24.70 -5.36 2.15
CA GLN A 228 24.63 -4.87 0.76
C GLN A 228 23.20 -4.91 0.23
N ALA A 229 22.44 -5.95 0.56
CA ALA A 229 21.02 -6.05 0.26
C ALA A 229 20.15 -5.10 1.11
N GLY A 230 20.70 -4.39 2.09
CA GLY A 230 19.97 -3.39 2.87
C GLY A 230 19.32 -3.89 4.14
N TYR A 231 19.64 -5.11 4.61
CA TYR A 231 19.25 -5.56 5.94
C TYR A 231 19.98 -4.78 7.03
N ILE A 232 19.27 -4.55 8.14
CA ILE A 232 19.82 -3.96 9.35
C ILE A 232 19.70 -4.94 10.51
N TRP A 233 20.71 -4.99 11.38
CA TRP A 233 20.66 -5.82 12.57
C TRP A 233 19.87 -5.12 13.67
N GLN A 234 18.84 -5.78 14.21
CA GLN A 234 17.98 -5.29 15.30
C GLN A 234 17.23 -3.99 14.98
N GLY A 235 16.51 -3.98 13.86
CA GLY A 235 15.61 -2.87 13.50
C GLY A 235 14.14 -3.18 13.78
N TYR A 236 13.29 -2.15 13.69
CA TYR A 236 11.82 -2.28 13.69
C TYR A 236 11.25 -3.08 14.88
N GLY A 237 11.87 -2.92 16.06
CA GLY A 237 11.45 -3.59 17.29
C GLY A 237 11.84 -5.06 17.42
N ARG A 238 12.55 -5.65 16.44
CA ARG A 238 13.05 -7.03 16.52
C ARG A 238 14.43 -7.09 17.18
N LYS A 239 14.63 -8.08 18.04
CA LYS A 239 15.92 -8.35 18.71
C LYS A 239 16.55 -9.61 18.12
N ARG A 240 17.88 -9.59 17.98
CA ARG A 240 18.70 -10.72 17.49
C ARG A 240 18.35 -11.21 16.08
N GLU A 241 17.86 -10.33 15.23
CA GLU A 241 17.50 -10.64 13.84
C GLU A 241 18.02 -9.57 12.88
N TRP A 242 18.31 -9.99 11.66
CA TRP A 242 18.44 -9.10 10.51
C TRP A 242 17.05 -8.76 10.02
N VAL A 243 16.79 -7.48 9.75
CA VAL A 243 15.48 -7.03 9.30
C VAL A 243 15.59 -6.13 8.08
N LYS A 244 14.62 -6.22 7.19
CA LYS A 244 14.51 -5.34 6.02
C LYS A 244 13.04 -4.98 5.77
N LYS A 245 12.81 -3.71 5.43
CA LYS A 245 11.54 -3.21 4.88
C LYS A 245 11.61 -3.39 3.35
N VAL A 246 10.67 -4.13 2.78
CA VAL A 246 10.69 -4.58 1.39
C VAL A 246 9.40 -4.14 0.72
N PRO A 247 9.44 -3.39 -0.40
CA PRO A 247 8.25 -3.10 -1.19
C PRO A 247 7.55 -4.40 -1.57
N VAL A 248 6.22 -4.44 -1.51
CA VAL A 248 5.42 -5.65 -1.80
C VAL A 248 5.83 -6.29 -3.13
N GLY A 249 5.99 -5.49 -4.20
CA GLY A 249 6.35 -6.01 -5.53
C GLY A 249 7.72 -6.71 -5.60
N GLN A 250 8.61 -6.42 -4.66
CA GLN A 250 9.95 -7.02 -4.58
C GLN A 250 10.01 -8.19 -3.58
N TYR A 251 8.90 -8.54 -2.94
CA TYR A 251 8.88 -9.52 -1.86
C TYR A 251 9.38 -10.90 -2.29
N ASN A 252 8.94 -11.40 -3.46
CA ASN A 252 9.33 -12.72 -3.95
C ASN A 252 10.80 -12.77 -4.38
N GLU A 253 11.31 -11.69 -4.98
CA GLU A 253 12.73 -11.55 -5.31
C GLU A 253 13.60 -11.57 -4.05
N GLU A 254 13.15 -10.89 -2.99
CA GLU A 254 13.86 -10.89 -1.72
C GLU A 254 13.88 -12.28 -1.06
N LEU A 255 12.79 -13.03 -1.14
CA LEU A 255 12.76 -14.41 -0.64
C LEU A 255 13.71 -15.33 -1.43
N ALA A 256 13.81 -15.14 -2.74
CA ALA A 256 14.77 -15.87 -3.57
C ALA A 256 16.22 -15.55 -3.17
N PHE A 257 16.54 -14.26 -2.97
CA PHE A 257 17.84 -13.82 -2.46
C PHE A 257 18.20 -14.48 -1.12
N LEU A 258 17.25 -14.52 -0.17
CA LEU A 258 17.47 -15.18 1.11
C LEU A 258 17.66 -16.69 0.98
N HIS A 259 16.88 -17.33 0.09
CA HIS A 259 17.00 -18.76 -0.18
C HIS A 259 18.38 -19.13 -0.72
N ASP A 260 18.94 -18.33 -1.63
CA ASP A 260 20.30 -18.54 -2.17
C ASP A 260 21.39 -18.46 -1.09
N LEU A 261 21.16 -17.63 -0.07
CA LEU A 261 22.02 -17.54 1.12
C LEU A 261 21.71 -18.62 2.17
N ARG A 262 20.81 -19.56 1.89
CA ARG A 262 20.32 -20.60 2.82
C ARG A 262 19.73 -20.01 4.10
N LEU A 263 19.04 -18.88 3.96
CA LEU A 263 18.35 -18.18 5.05
C LEU A 263 16.84 -18.27 4.88
N ILE A 264 16.14 -18.24 6.01
CA ILE A 264 14.68 -18.23 6.05
C ILE A 264 14.22 -16.84 6.51
N GLY A 265 13.51 -16.14 5.63
CA GLY A 265 12.84 -14.88 5.94
C GLY A 265 11.45 -15.11 6.52
N GLN A 266 11.15 -14.45 7.63
CA GLN A 266 9.83 -14.47 8.25
C GLN A 266 9.23 -13.07 8.25
N ARG A 267 7.97 -12.94 7.81
CA ARG A 267 7.26 -11.68 7.89
C ARG A 267 6.91 -11.34 9.33
N PHE A 268 6.93 -10.06 9.67
CA PHE A 268 6.49 -9.58 10.97
C PHE A 268 5.81 -8.21 10.87
N THR A 269 5.00 -7.87 11.86
CA THR A 269 4.49 -6.50 12.03
C THR A 269 5.52 -5.72 12.85
N PRO A 270 6.06 -4.60 12.34
CA PRO A 270 7.04 -3.82 13.06
C PRO A 270 6.43 -3.19 14.31
N THR A 271 7.20 -3.13 15.39
CA THR A 271 6.87 -2.32 16.55
C THR A 271 7.76 -1.08 16.54
N PHE A 272 7.15 0.08 16.31
CA PHE A 272 7.84 1.37 16.36
C PHE A 272 7.76 1.90 17.78
N GLY A 273 8.92 2.04 18.45
CA GLY A 273 9.03 2.87 19.65
C GLY A 273 8.97 4.36 19.29
N ASN A 274 9.33 5.25 20.22
CA ASN A 274 9.41 6.70 19.95
C ASN A 274 10.25 7.00 18.69
N GLU A 275 9.60 7.42 17.60
CA GLU A 275 10.18 7.54 16.24
C GLU A 275 11.50 8.33 16.16
N GLN A 276 11.69 9.33 17.03
CA GLN A 276 12.89 10.17 17.02
C GLN A 276 14.16 9.43 17.45
N GLN A 277 14.05 8.45 18.36
CA GLN A 277 15.20 7.67 18.82
C GLN A 277 15.62 6.63 17.76
N GLU A 278 14.66 6.00 17.10
CA GLU A 278 14.91 5.01 16.06
C GLU A 278 15.49 5.65 14.78
N LYS A 279 14.98 6.81 14.35
CA LYS A 279 15.57 7.59 13.23
C LYS A 279 17.05 7.93 13.50
N LYS A 280 17.39 8.29 14.74
CA LYS A 280 18.78 8.56 15.16
C LYS A 280 19.65 7.29 15.17
N GLN A 281 19.10 6.15 15.61
CA GLN A 281 19.83 4.87 15.59
C GLN A 281 20.05 4.36 14.17
N GLN A 282 19.02 4.42 13.31
CA GLN A 282 19.08 4.01 11.90
C GLN A 282 20.08 4.85 11.10
N ALA A 283 20.08 6.17 11.28
CA ALA A 283 21.04 7.06 10.63
C ALA A 283 22.49 6.80 11.10
N LYS A 284 22.69 6.50 12.39
CA LYS A 284 24.01 6.13 12.92
C LYS A 284 24.49 4.78 12.38
N GLN A 285 23.60 3.80 12.26
CA GLN A 285 23.95 2.45 11.80
C GLN A 285 24.22 2.41 10.29
N LEU A 286 23.40 3.10 9.47
CA LEU A 286 23.65 3.25 8.02
C LEU A 286 24.98 3.96 7.74
N LYS A 287 25.31 5.03 8.49
CA LYS A 287 26.62 5.69 8.39
C LYS A 287 27.77 4.75 8.78
N ARG A 288 27.58 3.89 9.78
CA ARG A 288 28.59 2.91 10.22
C ARG A 288 28.75 1.77 9.22
N ASN A 289 27.68 1.34 8.56
CA ASN A 289 27.71 0.31 7.52
C ASN A 289 28.41 0.79 6.26
N LYS A 290 28.13 2.02 5.79
CA LYS A 290 28.86 2.63 4.66
C LYS A 290 30.37 2.66 4.90
N ARG A 291 30.83 2.91 6.13
CA ARG A 291 32.26 2.90 6.50
C ARG A 291 32.90 1.51 6.53
N LYS A 292 32.12 0.44 6.70
CA LYS A 292 32.63 -0.94 6.78
C LYS A 292 32.69 -1.65 5.43
N VAL A 293 32.05 -1.09 4.40
CA VAL A 293 32.10 -1.61 3.02
C VAL A 293 33.24 -0.97 2.21
N SER A 294 33.84 0.11 2.72
CA SER A 294 34.98 0.81 2.10
C SER A 294 36.36 0.31 2.54
N TYR A 295 36.44 -0.88 3.15
CA TYR A 295 37.69 -1.56 3.52
C TYR A 295 37.64 -3.03 3.08
#